data_AF-A0A7S4RW68-F1
#
_entry.id   AF-A0A7S4RW68-F1
#
_cell.length_a   1.000
_cell.length_b   1.000
_cell.length_c   1.000
_cell.angle_alpha   90.00
_cell.angle_beta   90.00
_cell.angle_gamma   90.00
#
_symmetry.space_group_name_H-M   'P 1'
#
loop_
_entity.id
_entity.type
_entity.pdbx_description
1 polymer ?
#
loop_
_entity_poly.entity_id
_entity_poly.type
_entity_poly.pdbx_seq_one_letter_code
_entity_poly.pdbx_strand_id
1 'polypeptide(L)'
;VIERAREAMEVGDSCAGTDTSFFASSDEASFSWTQNMMEYDPATIAQEMSSMSFYESYEKFGCIRSTMFPSLHALPPLPVLAATAGFILHTPFSFMYHWKYAHRLPPGLARIEHWSRRFDNAFIHVISTCVSYATSGSWKYFLACAMVNADCIYRHFLPKVQPRQNFIRIGVMITVSFMPILWWGNIILFVKISVILLISAWLFASYPIGGWSHSAFHVAIAMLPPLLMIAACNLSSSRAQIQTAAMCAVLQEKM
;
A
#
# COMPACT_ATOMS: atom_id res chain seq x y z
N VAL A 1 -19.78 -2.62 -6.11
CA VAL A 1 -18.72 -2.70 -5.08
C VAL A 1 -19.31 -3.12 -3.73
N ILE A 2 -20.42 -2.52 -3.30
CA ILE A 2 -21.19 -2.95 -2.12
C ILE A 2 -21.80 -4.36 -2.32
N GLU A 3 -22.36 -4.68 -3.49
CA GLU A 3 -22.84 -6.05 -3.78
C GLU A 3 -21.73 -7.10 -3.82
N ARG A 4 -20.52 -6.74 -4.27
CA ARG A 4 -19.36 -7.65 -4.22
C ARG A 4 -18.79 -7.84 -2.81
N ALA A 5 -18.99 -6.87 -1.92
CA ALA A 5 -18.64 -7.01 -0.50
C ALA A 5 -19.65 -7.90 0.24
N ARG A 6 -20.92 -7.89 -0.20
CA ARG A 6 -21.97 -8.76 0.30
C ARG A 6 -21.83 -10.21 -0.19
N GLU A 7 -21.51 -10.41 -1.47
CA GLU A 7 -21.22 -11.74 -2.04
C GLU A 7 -19.98 -12.40 -1.41
N ALA A 8 -18.96 -11.63 -1.02
CA ALA A 8 -17.78 -12.14 -0.33
C ALA A 8 -18.05 -12.59 1.13
N MET A 9 -19.17 -12.18 1.72
CA MET A 9 -19.60 -12.59 3.06
C MET A 9 -20.54 -13.80 3.05
N GLU A 10 -21.20 -14.11 1.93
CA GLU A 10 -22.17 -15.21 1.82
C GLU A 10 -21.55 -16.53 1.27
N VAL A 11 -20.34 -16.52 0.71
CA VAL A 11 -19.70 -17.71 0.05
C VAL A 11 -18.86 -18.59 1.02
N GLY A 12 -19.12 -18.52 2.33
CA GLY A 12 -18.35 -19.23 3.35
C GLY A 12 -18.71 -20.70 3.62
N ASP A 13 -19.81 -21.23 3.08
CA ASP A 13 -20.44 -22.45 3.65
C ASP A 13 -20.67 -23.63 2.69
N SER A 14 -19.95 -23.72 1.56
CA SER A 14 -20.14 -24.88 0.67
C SER A 14 -18.88 -25.24 -0.10
N CYS A 15 -18.06 -26.13 0.48
CA CYS A 15 -17.15 -27.03 -0.24
C CYS A 15 -16.63 -28.11 0.74
N ALA A 16 -17.49 -29.05 1.11
CA ALA A 16 -17.10 -30.32 1.71
C ALA A 16 -17.06 -31.40 0.61
N GLY A 17 -15.92 -32.07 0.47
CA GLY A 17 -15.82 -33.33 -0.27
C GLY A 17 -14.56 -33.49 -1.11
N THR A 18 -13.46 -33.92 -0.51
CA THR A 18 -12.80 -35.20 -0.87
C THR A 18 -11.57 -35.44 0.01
N ASP A 19 -11.49 -36.67 0.51
CA ASP A 19 -10.48 -37.22 1.40
C ASP A 19 -9.04 -37.05 0.92
N THR A 20 -8.13 -36.70 1.84
CA THR A 20 -6.90 -37.49 2.07
C THR A 20 -6.37 -37.21 3.47
N SER A 21 -6.14 -38.30 4.20
CA SER A 21 -5.64 -38.37 5.57
C SER A 21 -4.14 -38.08 5.63
N PHE A 22 -3.73 -37.07 6.40
CA PHE A 22 -2.42 -37.07 7.06
C PHE A 22 -2.38 -36.11 8.27
N PHE A 23 -1.87 -36.65 9.38
CA PHE A 23 -1.79 -36.07 10.72
C PHE A 23 -1.04 -34.73 10.80
N ALA A 24 -1.66 -33.72 11.43
CA ALA A 24 -1.07 -32.90 12.49
C ALA A 24 -2.17 -32.04 13.16
N SER A 25 -2.13 -31.98 14.49
CA SER A 25 -3.18 -31.49 15.38
C SER A 25 -3.57 -30.03 15.16
N SER A 26 -4.83 -29.82 14.85
CA SER A 26 -5.55 -28.56 14.93
C SER A 26 -6.00 -28.30 16.37
N ASP A 27 -5.23 -27.54 17.14
CA ASP A 27 -5.81 -26.75 18.23
C ASP A 27 -6.40 -25.49 17.58
N GLU A 28 -7.66 -25.63 17.17
CA GLU A 28 -8.51 -24.54 16.72
C GLU A 28 -8.78 -23.58 17.88
N ALA A 29 -7.95 -22.56 18.03
CA ALA A 29 -8.39 -21.31 18.65
C ALA A 29 -9.23 -20.54 17.61
N SER A 30 -10.48 -20.98 17.43
CA SER A 30 -11.53 -20.21 16.77
C SER A 30 -11.81 -18.98 17.64
N PHE A 31 -11.08 -17.89 17.39
CA PHE A 31 -11.36 -16.60 18.00
C PHE A 31 -12.65 -16.03 17.36
N SER A 32 -13.78 -16.43 17.95
CA SER A 32 -15.12 -15.90 17.67
C SER A 32 -15.16 -14.41 18.03
N TRP A 33 -15.00 -13.54 17.02
CA TRP A 33 -15.27 -12.09 17.15
C TRP A 33 -16.78 -11.79 17.17
N THR A 34 -17.65 -12.79 17.05
CA THR A 34 -19.09 -12.64 16.86
C THR A 34 -19.92 -12.78 18.13
N GLN A 35 -19.33 -13.13 19.29
CA GLN A 35 -20.14 -13.52 20.46
C GLN A 35 -20.10 -12.57 21.68
N ASN A 36 -19.52 -11.37 21.57
CA ASN A 36 -19.56 -10.35 22.65
C ASN A 36 -20.21 -9.02 22.21
N MET A 37 -21.11 -9.05 21.22
CA MET A 37 -21.80 -7.85 20.72
C MET A 37 -23.31 -7.83 20.89
N MET A 38 -23.91 -8.65 21.76
CA MET A 38 -25.35 -8.51 22.03
C MET A 38 -25.71 -8.82 23.49
N GLU A 39 -25.91 -7.76 24.27
CA GLU A 39 -27.21 -7.46 24.88
C GLU A 39 -27.22 -6.00 25.34
N TYR A 40 -27.37 -5.06 24.40
CA TYR A 40 -27.61 -3.66 24.74
C TYR A 40 -29.12 -3.40 24.65
N ASP A 41 -29.68 -2.91 25.75
CA ASP A 41 -31.11 -2.57 25.88
C ASP A 41 -31.51 -1.47 24.87
N PRO A 42 -32.49 -1.74 23.98
CA PRO A 42 -32.97 -0.78 22.99
C PRO A 42 -33.46 0.55 23.56
N ALA A 43 -33.93 0.57 24.82
CA ALA A 43 -34.40 1.79 25.48
C ALA A 43 -33.24 2.71 25.91
N THR A 44 -32.07 2.14 26.21
CA THR A 44 -30.86 2.89 26.61
C THR A 44 -30.23 3.58 25.39
N ILE A 45 -30.26 2.92 24.23
CA ILE A 45 -29.81 3.48 22.94
C ILE A 45 -30.67 4.66 22.50
N ALA A 46 -31.98 4.62 22.74
CA ALA A 46 -32.90 5.71 22.37
C ALA A 46 -32.72 6.99 23.22
N GLN A 47 -32.17 6.89 24.44
CA GLN A 47 -31.97 8.02 25.37
C GLN A 47 -30.64 8.75 25.14
N GLU A 48 -29.57 8.05 24.72
CA GLU A 48 -28.30 8.68 24.30
C GLU A 48 -28.38 9.32 22.91
N MET A 49 -29.35 8.89 22.10
CA MET A 49 -29.66 9.45 20.78
C MET A 49 -30.49 10.74 20.81
N SER A 50 -30.86 11.24 22.00
CA SER A 50 -31.33 12.62 22.17
C SER A 50 -30.17 13.47 22.74
N SER A 51 -29.67 14.54 22.15
CA SER A 51 -29.90 15.16 20.83
C SER A 51 -28.90 16.31 20.59
N MET A 52 -27.81 16.42 21.37
CA MET A 52 -26.91 17.59 21.32
C MET A 52 -25.42 17.25 21.41
N SER A 53 -25.02 16.10 21.96
CA SER A 53 -23.61 15.66 21.91
C SER A 53 -23.24 14.98 20.59
N PHE A 54 -24.23 14.53 19.80
CA PHE A 54 -23.99 13.75 18.59
C PHE A 54 -23.39 14.57 17.45
N TYR A 55 -23.76 15.86 17.34
CA TYR A 55 -23.20 16.78 16.34
C TYR A 55 -21.80 17.30 16.73
N GLU A 56 -21.53 17.58 18.01
CA GLU A 56 -20.16 17.86 18.50
C GLU A 56 -19.25 16.63 18.39
N SER A 57 -19.79 15.42 18.56
CA SER A 57 -19.10 14.17 18.23
C SER A 57 -18.82 14.05 16.74
N TYR A 58 -19.73 14.49 15.87
CA TYR A 58 -19.61 14.37 14.41
C TYR A 58 -18.36 15.09 13.86
N GLU A 59 -18.07 16.30 14.35
CA GLU A 59 -16.80 16.99 14.05
C GLU A 59 -15.60 16.32 14.72
N LYS A 60 -15.80 15.71 15.89
CA LYS A 60 -14.75 14.99 16.63
C LYS A 60 -14.34 13.66 16.00
N PHE A 61 -15.24 13.02 15.24
CA PHE A 61 -15.02 11.71 14.61
C PHE A 61 -14.40 11.76 13.21
N GLY A 62 -14.16 12.95 12.64
CA GLY A 62 -13.44 13.05 11.36
C GLY A 62 -14.23 12.53 10.14
N CYS A 63 -15.57 12.52 10.19
CA CYS A 63 -16.40 12.27 9.02
C CYS A 63 -16.22 13.41 8.00
N ILE A 64 -16.13 13.05 6.72
CA ILE A 64 -15.99 14.01 5.63
C ILE A 64 -17.31 14.04 4.86
N ARG A 65 -17.87 15.25 4.70
CA ARG A 65 -18.98 15.51 3.78
C ARG A 65 -18.46 16.34 2.62
N SER A 66 -18.21 15.68 1.49
CA SER A 66 -17.71 16.35 0.28
C SER A 66 -18.68 16.17 -0.88
N THR A 67 -19.01 17.27 -1.56
CA THR A 67 -19.77 17.23 -2.82
C THR A 67 -18.91 16.75 -3.98
N MET A 68 -17.59 16.98 -3.93
CA MET A 68 -16.65 16.50 -4.95
C MET A 68 -16.33 15.01 -4.81
N PHE A 69 -16.37 14.49 -3.58
CA PHE A 69 -16.07 13.10 -3.27
C PHE A 69 -17.17 12.48 -2.40
N PRO A 70 -18.37 12.22 -2.95
CA PRO A 70 -19.53 11.78 -2.16
C PRO A 70 -19.33 10.43 -1.48
N SER A 71 -18.41 9.60 -1.97
CA SER A 71 -18.06 8.29 -1.40
C SER A 71 -16.89 8.35 -0.40
N LEU A 72 -16.32 9.54 -0.15
CA LEU A 72 -15.24 9.71 0.82
C LEU A 72 -15.83 10.07 2.19
N HIS A 73 -16.25 9.04 2.92
CA HIS A 73 -16.91 9.23 4.22
C HIS A 73 -15.95 9.61 5.36
N ALA A 74 -14.67 9.26 5.26
CA ALA A 74 -13.60 9.68 6.16
C ALA A 74 -12.25 9.64 5.42
N LEU A 75 -11.19 10.18 6.03
CA LEU A 75 -9.84 10.05 5.46
C LEU A 75 -9.44 8.56 5.37
N PRO A 76 -8.73 8.14 4.30
CA PRO A 76 -8.15 6.81 4.24
C PRO A 76 -7.11 6.62 5.37
N PRO A 77 -6.84 5.37 5.77
CA PRO A 77 -5.79 5.08 6.75
C PRO A 77 -4.44 5.68 6.35
N LEU A 78 -3.67 6.18 7.32
CA LEU A 78 -2.35 6.76 7.07
C LEU A 78 -1.40 5.84 6.27
N PRO A 79 -1.36 4.51 6.51
CA PRO A 79 -0.57 3.61 5.67
C PRO A 79 -0.99 3.61 4.18
N VAL A 80 -2.29 3.71 3.89
CA VAL A 80 -2.82 3.81 2.52
C VAL A 80 -2.45 5.14 1.89
N LEU A 81 -2.56 6.23 2.64
CA LEU A 81 -2.14 7.56 2.19
C LEU A 81 -0.64 7.61 1.91
N ALA A 82 0.19 6.99 2.74
CA ALA A 82 1.63 6.91 2.53
C ALA A 82 1.97 6.17 1.23
N ALA A 83 1.38 4.99 0.99
CA ALA A 83 1.57 4.28 -0.28
C ALA A 83 1.22 5.17 -1.47
N THR A 84 0.03 5.78 -1.43
CA THR A 84 -0.49 6.66 -2.50
C THR A 84 0.44 7.85 -2.75
N ALA A 85 0.88 8.53 -1.68
CA ALA A 85 1.79 9.66 -1.76
C ALA A 85 3.12 9.27 -2.41
N GLY A 86 3.69 8.11 -2.05
CA GLY A 86 4.94 7.62 -2.65
C GLY A 86 4.84 7.47 -4.18
N PHE A 87 3.76 6.86 -4.67
CA PHE A 87 3.53 6.72 -6.11
C PHE A 87 3.27 8.06 -6.80
N ILE A 88 2.41 8.91 -6.22
CA ILE A 88 2.08 10.24 -6.79
C ILE A 88 3.34 11.12 -6.88
N LEU A 89 4.20 11.08 -5.86
CA LEU A 89 5.43 11.87 -5.85
C LEU A 89 6.45 11.38 -6.88
N HIS A 90 6.57 10.08 -7.10
CA HIS A 90 7.54 9.51 -8.06
C HIS A 90 7.10 9.69 -9.53
N THR A 91 5.82 9.47 -9.83
CA THR A 91 5.30 9.40 -11.20
C THR A 91 5.68 10.61 -12.08
N PRO A 92 5.57 11.88 -11.63
CA PRO A 92 5.92 13.04 -12.45
C PRO A 92 7.39 13.04 -12.90
N PHE A 93 8.33 12.70 -12.01
CA PHE A 93 9.75 12.68 -12.34
C PHE A 93 10.10 11.54 -13.30
N SER A 94 9.52 10.36 -13.06
CA SER A 94 9.73 9.21 -13.93
C SER A 94 9.14 9.44 -15.33
N PHE A 95 7.90 9.93 -15.39
CA PHE A 95 7.24 10.26 -16.65
C PHE A 95 8.02 11.33 -17.42
N MET A 96 8.39 12.44 -16.77
CA MET A 96 9.15 13.51 -17.42
C MET A 96 10.50 13.01 -17.96
N TYR A 97 11.25 12.22 -17.19
CA TYR A 97 12.52 11.65 -17.64
C TYR A 97 12.33 10.79 -18.89
N HIS A 98 11.40 9.83 -18.85
CA HIS A 98 11.19 8.90 -19.94
C HIS A 98 10.59 9.57 -21.18
N TRP A 99 9.60 10.42 -20.99
CA TRP A 99 8.92 11.13 -22.07
C TRP A 99 9.83 12.12 -22.79
N LYS A 100 10.60 12.93 -22.05
CA LYS A 100 11.33 14.07 -22.63
C LYS A 100 12.83 13.82 -22.83
N TYR A 101 13.49 13.11 -21.92
CA TYR A 101 14.95 13.12 -21.84
C TYR A 101 15.61 11.80 -22.24
N ALA A 102 15.01 10.65 -21.90
CA ALA A 102 15.63 9.34 -22.09
C ALA A 102 16.01 9.04 -23.56
N HIS A 103 15.19 9.50 -24.51
CA HIS A 103 15.38 9.31 -25.96
C HIS A 103 16.25 10.39 -26.61
N ARG A 104 16.36 11.59 -26.02
CA ARG A 104 17.14 12.71 -26.56
C ARG A 104 18.59 12.70 -26.11
N LEU A 105 18.84 12.17 -24.92
CA LEU A 105 20.19 12.11 -24.36
C LEU A 105 20.96 10.93 -24.96
N PRO A 106 22.23 11.14 -25.36
CA PRO A 106 23.06 10.05 -25.86
C PRO A 106 23.22 8.97 -24.78
N PRO A 107 23.32 7.69 -25.17
CA PRO A 107 23.53 6.60 -24.23
C PRO A 107 24.85 6.79 -23.47
N GLY A 108 24.92 6.23 -22.25
CA GLY A 108 26.11 6.31 -21.39
C GLY A 108 26.03 7.39 -20.32
N LEU A 109 27.16 8.04 -20.04
CA LEU A 109 27.32 8.94 -18.88
C LEU A 109 26.39 10.16 -18.93
N ALA A 110 26.22 10.78 -20.09
CA ALA A 110 25.34 11.94 -20.25
C ALA A 110 23.90 11.68 -19.76
N ARG A 111 23.40 10.46 -19.98
CA ARG A 111 22.06 10.05 -19.50
C ARG A 111 22.04 9.76 -18.00
N ILE A 112 23.08 9.14 -17.46
CA ILE A 112 23.20 8.77 -16.05
C ILE A 112 23.33 10.02 -15.17
N GLU A 113 24.12 10.99 -15.62
CA GLU A 113 24.43 12.19 -14.85
C GLU A 113 23.36 13.29 -14.99
N HIS A 114 22.46 13.17 -15.97
CA HIS A 114 21.39 14.13 -16.17
C HIS A 114 20.49 14.26 -14.93
N TRP A 115 20.19 15.50 -14.53
CA TRP A 115 19.43 15.81 -13.31
C TRP A 115 18.11 15.03 -13.24
N SER A 116 17.37 14.94 -14.35
CA SER A 116 16.06 14.26 -14.35
C SER A 116 16.18 12.76 -14.06
N ARG A 117 17.28 12.11 -14.49
CA ARG A 117 17.55 10.69 -14.18
C ARG A 117 17.93 10.52 -12.71
N ARG A 118 18.68 11.47 -12.15
CA ARG A 118 19.00 11.48 -10.71
C ARG A 118 17.74 11.63 -9.87
N PHE A 119 16.81 12.52 -10.26
CA PHE A 119 15.52 12.66 -9.59
C PHE A 119 14.64 11.42 -9.73
N ASP A 120 14.50 10.84 -10.92
CA ASP A 120 13.79 9.58 -11.13
C ASP A 120 14.30 8.49 -10.16
N ASN A 121 15.61 8.26 -10.12
CA ASN A 121 16.19 7.28 -9.19
C ASN A 121 16.07 7.69 -7.70
N ALA A 122 16.18 8.97 -7.37
CA ALA A 122 16.02 9.45 -5.99
C ALA A 122 14.58 9.23 -5.50
N PHE A 123 13.59 9.47 -6.35
CA PHE A 123 12.20 9.27 -5.99
C PHE A 123 11.80 7.79 -5.87
N ILE A 124 12.58 6.84 -6.44
CA ILE A 124 12.47 5.41 -6.11
C ILE A 124 12.75 5.14 -4.62
N HIS A 125 13.66 5.90 -3.99
CA HIS A 125 13.93 5.80 -2.55
C HIS A 125 12.84 6.48 -1.71
N VAL A 126 12.23 7.56 -2.21
CA VAL A 126 11.07 8.21 -1.58
C VAL A 126 9.89 7.23 -1.55
N ILE A 127 9.54 6.63 -2.68
CA ILE A 127 8.49 5.60 -2.71
C ILE A 127 8.85 4.41 -1.81
N SER A 128 10.09 3.92 -1.81
CA SER A 128 10.50 2.85 -0.89
C SER A 128 10.28 3.22 0.58
N THR A 129 10.54 4.46 0.96
CA THR A 129 10.30 4.98 2.31
C THR A 129 8.80 5.03 2.63
N CYS A 130 7.98 5.52 1.71
CA CYS A 130 6.52 5.50 1.86
C CYS A 130 5.96 4.08 1.96
N VAL A 131 6.46 3.16 1.13
CA VAL A 131 6.07 1.76 1.10
C VAL A 131 6.44 1.07 2.42
N SER A 132 7.61 1.34 3.00
CA SER A 132 8.00 0.75 4.28
C SER A 132 7.03 1.11 5.41
N TYR A 133 6.43 2.30 5.40
CA TYR A 133 5.34 2.62 6.33
C TYR A 133 4.03 1.95 5.95
N ALA A 134 3.66 2.00 4.66
CA ALA A 134 2.44 1.37 4.15
C ALA A 134 2.40 -0.14 4.44
N THR A 135 3.56 -0.80 4.43
CA THR A 135 3.69 -2.21 4.70
C THR A 135 4.02 -2.51 6.15
N SER A 136 4.34 -1.56 7.04
CA SER A 136 4.67 -1.86 8.45
C SER A 136 3.71 -1.23 9.46
N GLY A 137 3.01 -0.16 9.09
CA GLY A 137 2.22 0.65 10.02
C GLY A 137 3.03 1.27 11.16
N SER A 138 4.37 1.12 11.16
CA SER A 138 5.25 1.43 12.28
C SER A 138 6.09 2.66 11.99
N TRP A 139 5.93 3.71 12.80
CA TRP A 139 6.69 4.94 12.65
C TRP A 139 8.20 4.74 12.86
N LYS A 140 8.57 3.81 13.75
CA LYS A 140 9.97 3.46 14.01
C LYS A 140 10.61 2.81 12.78
N TYR A 141 9.89 1.87 12.15
CA TYR A 141 10.37 1.19 10.95
C TYR A 141 10.48 2.15 9.76
N PHE A 142 9.47 3.00 9.58
CA PHE A 142 9.48 4.09 8.61
C PHE A 142 10.71 4.99 8.77
N LEU A 143 10.96 5.49 9.99
CA LEU A 143 12.08 6.41 10.24
C LEU A 143 13.44 5.75 9.98
N ALA A 144 13.62 4.49 10.39
CA ALA A 144 14.84 3.74 10.09
C ALA A 144 15.06 3.60 8.57
N CYS A 145 14.02 3.22 7.82
CA CYS A 145 14.08 3.13 6.36
C CYS A 145 14.32 4.51 5.72
N ALA A 146 13.71 5.57 6.26
CA ALA A 146 13.84 6.93 5.75
C ALA A 146 15.28 7.42 5.86
N MET A 147 15.97 7.15 6.98
CA MET A 147 17.38 7.53 7.16
C MET A 147 18.28 6.86 6.12
N VAL A 148 18.09 5.55 5.89
CA VAL A 148 18.89 4.81 4.90
C VAL A 148 18.58 5.27 3.47
N ASN A 149 17.30 5.50 3.15
CA ASN A 149 16.89 6.02 1.85
C ASN A 149 17.38 7.45 1.62
N ALA A 150 17.46 8.29 2.66
CA ALA A 150 18.02 9.64 2.57
C ALA A 150 19.52 9.62 2.22
N ASP A 151 20.31 8.72 2.81
CA ASP A 151 21.71 8.50 2.39
C ASP A 151 21.79 8.06 0.92
N CYS A 152 20.91 7.13 0.50
CA CYS A 152 20.86 6.69 -0.89
C CYS A 152 20.50 7.84 -1.86
N ILE A 153 19.54 8.69 -1.50
CA ILE A 153 19.16 9.90 -2.25
C ILE A 153 20.36 10.83 -2.37
N TYR A 154 21.02 11.16 -1.26
CA TYR A 154 22.20 12.01 -1.25
C TYR A 154 23.28 11.52 -2.23
N ARG A 155 23.51 10.20 -2.27
CA ARG A 155 24.51 9.60 -3.18
C ARG A 155 24.17 9.72 -4.67
N HIS A 156 22.90 9.87 -5.05
CA HIS A 156 22.52 10.15 -6.44
C HIS A 156 22.94 11.56 -6.89
N PHE A 157 23.17 12.47 -5.94
CA PHE A 157 23.57 13.85 -6.23
C PHE A 157 25.08 14.11 -6.11
N LEU A 158 25.87 13.09 -5.77
CA LEU A 158 27.33 13.20 -5.81
C LEU A 158 27.85 13.41 -7.25
N PRO A 159 29.03 14.03 -7.44
CA PRO A 159 29.60 14.25 -8.77
C PRO A 159 29.78 12.95 -9.57
N LYS A 160 30.25 11.88 -8.92
CA LYS A 160 30.47 10.57 -9.52
C LYS A 160 29.34 9.60 -9.15
N VAL A 161 28.50 9.27 -10.13
CA VAL A 161 27.42 8.28 -9.97
C VAL A 161 27.98 6.87 -10.18
N GLN A 162 27.59 5.92 -9.33
CA GLN A 162 28.00 4.51 -9.43
C GLN A 162 26.78 3.62 -9.70
N PRO A 163 26.42 3.37 -10.98
CA PRO A 163 25.16 2.72 -11.35
C PRO A 163 24.96 1.35 -10.71
N ARG A 164 26.01 0.52 -10.65
CA ARG A 164 25.94 -0.83 -10.07
C ARG A 164 25.62 -0.79 -8.58
N GLN A 165 26.27 0.11 -7.82
CA GLN A 165 25.99 0.26 -6.39
C GLN A 165 24.58 0.80 -6.16
N ASN A 166 24.15 1.75 -6.98
CA ASN A 166 22.81 2.32 -6.89
C ASN A 166 21.72 1.27 -7.18
N PHE A 167 21.94 0.41 -8.17
CA PHE A 167 21.05 -0.72 -8.46
C PHE A 167 20.93 -1.66 -7.26
N ILE A 168 22.05 -2.02 -6.64
CA ILE A 168 22.05 -2.87 -5.43
C ILE A 168 21.31 -2.18 -4.29
N ARG A 169 21.55 -0.89 -4.03
CA ARG A 169 20.87 -0.12 -2.97
C ARG A 169 19.35 -0.11 -3.18
N ILE A 170 18.89 0.13 -4.40
CA ILE A 170 17.46 0.07 -4.75
C ILE A 170 16.90 -1.32 -4.45
N GLY A 171 17.56 -2.39 -4.92
CA GLY A 171 17.12 -3.77 -4.68
C GLY A 171 17.03 -4.13 -3.19
N VAL A 172 18.01 -3.71 -2.39
CA VAL A 172 18.01 -3.91 -0.93
C VAL A 172 16.87 -3.13 -0.27
N MET A 173 16.67 -1.86 -0.63
CA MET A 173 15.61 -1.03 -0.03
C MET A 173 14.21 -1.50 -0.40
N ILE A 174 14.00 -1.93 -1.65
CA ILE A 174 12.77 -2.60 -2.07
C ILE A 174 12.54 -3.83 -1.20
N THR A 175 13.50 -4.75 -1.15
CA THR A 175 13.40 -5.99 -0.37
C THR A 175 13.04 -5.71 1.09
N VAL A 176 13.78 -4.82 1.76
CA VAL A 176 13.53 -4.41 3.14
C VAL A 176 12.11 -3.88 3.29
N SER A 177 11.66 -2.99 2.40
CA SER A 177 10.32 -2.39 2.47
C SER A 177 9.16 -3.39 2.41
N PHE A 178 9.36 -4.60 1.91
CA PHE A 178 8.33 -5.65 1.85
C PHE A 178 8.44 -6.70 2.96
N MET A 179 9.54 -6.73 3.71
CA MET A 179 9.73 -7.71 4.80
C MET A 179 8.62 -7.71 5.86
N PRO A 180 8.04 -6.57 6.26
CA PRO A 180 6.93 -6.57 7.22
C PRO A 180 5.71 -7.41 6.78
N ILE A 181 5.40 -7.49 5.47
CA ILE A 181 4.29 -8.31 4.96
C ILE A 181 4.54 -9.79 5.27
N LEU A 182 5.78 -10.24 5.10
CA LEU A 182 6.20 -11.59 5.44
C LEU A 182 6.15 -11.82 6.96
N TRP A 183 6.60 -10.83 7.75
CA TRP A 183 6.64 -10.91 9.20
C TRP A 183 5.27 -11.13 9.85
N TRP A 184 4.20 -10.55 9.28
CA TRP A 184 2.84 -10.77 9.80
C TRP A 184 2.13 -11.99 9.21
N GLY A 185 2.85 -12.83 8.45
CA GLY A 185 2.31 -14.08 7.93
C GLY A 185 1.38 -13.93 6.73
N ASN A 186 1.34 -12.78 6.05
CA ASN A 186 0.56 -12.64 4.81
C ASN A 186 1.33 -13.18 3.60
N ILE A 187 1.59 -14.49 3.62
CA ILE A 187 2.46 -15.18 2.65
C ILE A 187 1.91 -15.06 1.23
N ILE A 188 0.60 -15.21 1.04
CA ILE A 188 -0.04 -15.14 -0.28
C ILE A 188 0.20 -13.76 -0.91
N LEU A 189 0.01 -12.68 -0.15
CA LEU A 189 0.25 -11.33 -0.65
C LEU A 189 1.74 -11.08 -0.93
N PHE A 190 2.62 -11.55 -0.05
CA PHE A 190 4.06 -11.47 -0.25
C PHE A 190 4.52 -12.19 -1.53
N VAL A 191 3.99 -13.39 -1.81
CA VAL A 191 4.27 -14.14 -3.04
C VAL A 191 3.77 -13.39 -4.28
N LYS A 192 2.54 -12.86 -4.26
CA LYS A 192 2.00 -12.05 -5.37
C LYS A 192 2.90 -10.86 -5.69
N ILE A 193 3.30 -10.12 -4.67
CA ILE A 193 4.23 -8.98 -4.79
C ILE A 193 5.59 -9.44 -5.31
N SER A 194 6.13 -10.53 -4.76
CA SER A 194 7.43 -11.06 -5.16
C SER A 194 7.46 -11.47 -6.62
N VAL A 195 6.40 -12.12 -7.12
CA VAL A 195 6.26 -12.48 -8.54
C VAL A 195 6.28 -11.23 -9.42
N ILE A 196 5.53 -10.19 -9.07
CA ILE A 196 5.53 -8.92 -9.82
C ILE A 196 6.92 -8.28 -9.82
N LEU A 197 7.59 -8.24 -8.66
CA LEU A 197 8.94 -7.68 -8.54
C LEU A 197 9.97 -8.48 -9.33
N LEU A 198 9.89 -9.82 -9.33
CA LEU A 198 10.79 -10.68 -10.08
C LEU A 198 10.60 -10.53 -11.59
N ILE A 199 9.36 -10.51 -12.08
CA ILE A 199 9.05 -10.24 -13.50
C ILE A 199 9.57 -8.85 -13.88
N SER A 200 9.31 -7.84 -13.04
CA SER A 200 9.75 -6.47 -13.26
C SER A 200 11.28 -6.36 -13.31
N ALA A 201 11.98 -7.00 -12.36
CA ALA A 201 13.43 -7.04 -12.31
C ALA A 201 14.02 -7.76 -13.54
N TRP A 202 13.40 -8.87 -13.96
CA TRP A 202 13.80 -9.60 -15.16
C TRP A 202 13.65 -8.75 -16.43
N LEU A 203 12.50 -8.09 -16.63
CA LEU A 203 12.27 -7.17 -17.75
C LEU A 203 13.29 -6.02 -17.77
N PHE A 204 13.56 -5.42 -16.61
CA PHE A 204 14.47 -4.30 -16.50
C PHE A 204 15.95 -4.69 -16.64
N ALA A 205 16.35 -5.87 -16.16
CA ALA A 205 17.76 -6.29 -16.17
C ALA A 205 18.17 -6.97 -17.47
N SER A 206 17.31 -7.84 -18.03
CA SER A 206 17.65 -8.68 -19.18
C SER A 206 17.23 -8.11 -20.54
N TYR A 207 16.35 -7.11 -20.55
CA TYR A 207 15.80 -6.50 -21.76
C TYR A 207 15.27 -7.54 -22.80
N PRO A 208 14.39 -8.49 -22.41
CA PRO A 208 14.04 -9.64 -23.26
C PRO A 208 13.23 -9.26 -24.51
N ILE A 209 12.63 -8.07 -24.53
CA ILE A 209 11.88 -7.52 -25.67
C ILE A 209 12.55 -6.26 -26.22
N GLY A 210 13.87 -6.14 -26.05
CA GLY A 210 14.67 -5.01 -26.53
C GLY A 210 14.22 -3.69 -25.91
N GLY A 211 14.11 -2.63 -26.73
CA GLY A 211 13.78 -1.27 -26.28
C GLY A 211 12.44 -1.13 -25.54
N TRP A 212 11.52 -2.09 -25.73
CA TRP A 212 10.20 -2.08 -25.06
C TRP A 212 10.23 -2.63 -23.63
N SER A 213 11.34 -3.27 -23.22
CA SER A 213 11.40 -3.99 -21.94
C SER A 213 11.21 -3.05 -20.75
N HIS A 214 11.71 -1.82 -20.86
CA HIS A 214 11.52 -0.79 -19.85
C HIS A 214 10.06 -0.31 -19.75
N SER A 215 9.35 -0.23 -20.88
CA SER A 215 7.92 0.08 -20.87
C SER A 215 7.10 -1.06 -20.26
N ALA A 216 7.41 -2.32 -20.62
CA ALA A 216 6.78 -3.48 -20.02
C ALA A 216 7.05 -3.60 -18.51
N PHE A 217 8.26 -3.22 -18.05
CA PHE A 217 8.58 -3.08 -16.63
C PHE A 217 7.61 -2.12 -15.92
N HIS A 218 7.35 -0.94 -16.50
CA HIS A 218 6.42 0.03 -15.92
C HIS A 218 4.98 -0.51 -15.87
N VAL A 219 4.54 -1.26 -16.88
CA VAL A 219 3.20 -1.89 -16.87
C VAL A 219 3.11 -2.97 -15.78
N ALA A 220 4.14 -3.80 -15.63
CA ALA A 220 4.17 -4.83 -14.59
C ALA A 220 4.17 -4.21 -13.19
N ILE A 221 5.01 -3.22 -12.94
CA ILE A 221 5.11 -2.57 -11.62
C ILE A 221 3.88 -1.71 -11.29
N ALA A 222 3.09 -1.27 -12.29
CA ALA A 222 1.82 -0.57 -12.08
C ALA A 222 0.74 -1.45 -11.43
N MET A 223 0.95 -2.77 -11.36
CA MET A 223 0.09 -3.71 -10.63
C MET A 223 0.41 -3.77 -9.12
N LEU A 224 1.52 -3.18 -8.69
CA LEU A 224 1.96 -3.17 -7.30
C LEU A 224 1.15 -2.25 -6.35
N PRO A 225 0.74 -1.01 -6.73
CA PRO A 225 -0.01 -0.12 -5.84
C PRO A 225 -1.29 -0.74 -5.26
N PRO A 226 -2.17 -1.40 -6.03
CA PRO A 226 -3.38 -2.02 -5.45
C PRO A 226 -3.07 -3.08 -4.40
N LEU A 227 -2.03 -3.91 -4.62
CA LEU A 227 -1.60 -4.92 -3.64
C LEU A 227 -1.06 -4.30 -2.36
N LEU A 228 -0.33 -3.19 -2.49
CA LEU A 228 0.16 -2.41 -1.36
C LEU A 228 -0.96 -1.75 -0.57
N MET A 229 -2.01 -1.25 -1.24
CA MET A 229 -3.19 -0.71 -0.58
C MET A 229 -3.92 -1.81 0.21
N ILE A 230 -4.04 -3.03 -0.34
CA ILE A 230 -4.59 -4.18 0.39
C ILE A 230 -3.73 -4.51 1.61
N ALA A 231 -2.40 -4.53 1.47
CA ALA A 231 -1.48 -4.75 2.61
C ALA A 231 -1.72 -3.69 3.70
N ALA A 232 -1.79 -2.42 3.30
CA ALA A 232 -1.99 -1.28 4.18
C ALA A 232 -3.35 -1.31 4.91
N CYS A 233 -4.43 -1.73 4.24
CA CYS A 233 -5.74 -1.88 4.88
C CYS A 233 -5.78 -3.00 5.93
N ASN A 234 -5.00 -4.05 5.76
CA ASN A 234 -4.96 -5.19 6.68
C ASN A 234 -4.16 -4.93 7.97
N LEU A 235 -3.54 -3.75 8.10
CA LEU A 235 -2.76 -3.39 9.27
C LEU A 235 -3.63 -3.09 10.50
N SER A 236 -3.14 -3.43 11.68
CA SER A 236 -3.75 -3.01 12.94
C SER A 236 -3.87 -1.49 13.05
N SER A 237 -2.85 -0.75 12.57
CA SER A 237 -2.83 0.71 12.53
C SER A 237 -3.88 1.32 11.59
N SER A 238 -4.49 0.53 10.71
CA SER A 238 -5.54 0.99 9.80
C SER A 238 -6.96 0.76 10.33
N ARG A 239 -7.13 -0.11 11.34
CA ARG A 239 -8.47 -0.55 11.80
C ARG A 239 -9.34 0.58 12.31
N ALA A 240 -8.82 1.46 13.16
CA ALA A 240 -9.58 2.57 13.74
C ALA A 240 -10.15 3.51 12.67
N GLN A 241 -9.34 3.84 11.66
CA GLN A 241 -9.76 4.72 10.57
C GLN A 241 -10.80 4.05 9.66
N ILE A 242 -10.67 2.75 9.40
CA ILE A 242 -11.66 1.98 8.63
C ILE A 242 -13.00 1.90 9.37
N GLN A 243 -12.98 1.64 10.67
CA GLN A 243 -14.18 1.64 11.50
C GLN A 243 -14.87 3.01 11.50
N THR A 244 -14.08 4.08 11.60
CA THR A 244 -14.57 5.46 11.49
C THR A 244 -15.25 5.70 10.15
N ALA A 245 -14.61 5.31 9.04
CA ALA A 245 -15.19 5.45 7.70
C ALA A 245 -16.51 4.68 7.55
N ALA A 246 -16.60 3.47 8.10
CA ALA A 246 -17.82 2.67 8.09
C ALA A 246 -18.96 3.31 8.88
N MET A 247 -18.67 3.86 10.08
CA MET A 247 -19.66 4.58 10.88
C MET A 247 -20.16 5.83 10.16
N CYS A 248 -19.27 6.62 9.58
CA CYS A 248 -19.63 7.82 8.81
C CYS A 248 -20.51 7.50 7.61
N ALA A 249 -20.28 6.37 6.93
CA ALA A 249 -21.11 5.93 5.81
C ALA A 249 -22.55 5.63 6.25
N VAL A 250 -22.73 4.89 7.34
CA VAL A 250 -24.07 4.57 7.89
C VAL A 250 -24.82 5.83 8.33
N LEU A 251 -24.12 6.80 8.92
CA LEU A 251 -24.74 8.07 9.33
C LEU A 251 -25.19 8.90 8.13
N GLN A 252 -24.45 8.87 7.02
CA GLN A 252 -24.80 9.59 5.81
C GLN A 252 -26.03 9.04 5.10
N GLU A 253 -26.28 7.73 5.16
CA GLU A 253 -27.49 7.11 4.58
C GLU A 253 -28.78 7.47 5.35
N LYS A 254 -28.65 7.86 6.62
CA LYS A 254 -29.79 8.24 7.48
C LYS A 254 -30.21 9.70 7.33
N MET A 255 -29.43 10.52 6.64
CA MET A 255 -29.69 11.95 6.40
C MET A 255 -30.34 12.18 5.04
#